data_AF-A0A1Q9S8K2-F1
#
_entry.id   AF-A0A1Q9S8K2-F1
#
_cell.length_a   1.000
_cell.length_b   1.000
_cell.length_c   1.000
_cell.angle_alpha   90.00
_cell.angle_beta   90.00
_cell.angle_gamma   90.00
#
_symmetry.space_group_name_H-M   'P 1'
#
loop_
_entity.id
_entity.type
_entity.pdbx_description
1 polymer ?
#
loop_
_entity_poly.entity_id
_entity_poly.type
_entity_poly.pdbx_seq_one_letter_code
_entity_poly.pdbx_strand_id
1 'polypeptide(L)' 'MMLDMTAWALVTLLKITALLVAIVTAAWWFLGTQHGAFWIITVGAVLAEGWTVRQLAREWGHEARFHWWWLR' A
#
# COMPACT_ATOMS: atom_id res chain seq x y z
N MET A 1 -14.25 8.07 14.93
CA MET A 1 -12.88 7.74 15.37
C MET A 1 -12.33 6.49 14.70
N MET A 2 -12.89 5.29 14.93
CA MET A 2 -12.39 4.05 14.28
C MET A 2 -12.68 4.00 12.78
N LEU A 3 -13.86 4.49 12.35
CA LEU A 3 -14.22 4.63 10.93
C LEU A 3 -13.33 5.65 10.19
N ASP A 4 -13.01 6.78 10.83
CA ASP A 4 -12.12 7.79 10.25
C ASP A 4 -10.71 7.25 10.05
N MET A 5 -10.20 6.46 11.00
CA MET A 5 -8.90 5.79 10.90
C MET A 5 -8.89 4.72 9.80
N THR A 6 -9.95 3.92 9.69
CA THR A 6 -10.06 2.96 8.58
C THR A 6 -10.15 3.67 7.22
N ALA A 7 -10.86 4.80 7.14
CA ALA A 7 -10.98 5.58 5.92
C ALA A 7 -9.63 6.20 5.52
N TRP A 8 -8.90 6.78 6.48
CA TRP A 8 -7.56 7.30 6.24
C TRP A 8 -6.58 6.22 5.78
N ALA A 9 -6.61 5.05 6.43
CA ALA A 9 -5.78 3.91 6.06
C ALA A 9 -6.11 3.45 4.63
N LEU A 10 -7.40 3.32 4.29
CA LEU A 10 -7.84 2.92 2.95
C LEU A 10 -7.41 3.93 1.87
N VAL A 11 -7.57 5.23 2.15
CA VAL A 11 -7.16 6.30 1.23
C VAL A 11 -5.66 6.32 1.03
N THR A 12 -4.89 6.11 2.10
CA THR A 12 -3.42 6.05 2.04
C THR A 12 -2.97 4.85 1.21
N LEU A 13 -3.60 3.69 1.43
CA LEU A 13 -3.36 2.50 0.63
C LEU A 13 -3.64 2.77 -0.85
N LEU A 14 -4.82 3.29 -1.18
CA LEU A 14 -5.22 3.58 -2.55
C LEU A 14 -4.26 4.55 -3.26
N LYS A 15 -3.77 5.58 -2.56
CA LYS A 15 -2.77 6.50 -3.12
C LYS A 15 -1.46 5.81 -3.46
N ILE A 16 -0.99 4.92 -2.58
CA ILE A 16 0.27 4.20 -2.77
C ILE A 16 0.11 3.17 -3.89
N THR A 17 -0.99 2.42 -3.92
CA THR A 17 -1.31 1.50 -5.01
C THR A 17 -1.40 2.25 -6.34
N ALA A 18 -2.08 3.40 -6.39
CA ALA A 18 -2.18 4.21 -7.61
C ALA A 18 -0.80 4.69 -8.10
N LEU A 19 0.08 5.13 -7.19
CA LEU A 19 1.45 5.51 -7.51
C LEU A 19 2.24 4.33 -8.08
N LEU A 20 2.16 3.15 -7.44
CA LEU A 20 2.84 1.93 -7.90
C LEU A 20 2.33 1.49 -9.27
N VAL A 21 1.02 1.54 -9.50
CA VAL A 21 0.41 1.26 -10.81
C VAL A 21 0.93 2.23 -11.87
N ALA A 22 1.02 3.53 -11.55
CA ALA A 22 1.57 4.53 -12.46
C ALA A 22 3.03 4.23 -12.82
N ILE A 23 3.85 3.85 -11.84
CA ILE A 23 5.26 3.45 -12.05
C ILE A 23 5.35 2.22 -12.94
N VAL A 24 4.58 1.16 -12.66
CA VAL A 24 4.57 -0.07 -13.47
C VAL A 24 4.09 0.21 -14.90
N THR A 25 3.08 1.06 -15.06
CA THR A 25 2.55 1.44 -16.38
C THR A 25 3.57 2.27 -17.16
N ALA A 26 4.25 3.22 -16.51
CA ALA A 26 5.33 3.97 -17.13
C ALA A 26 6.49 3.05 -17.53
N ALA A 27 6.91 2.15 -16.63
CA ALA A 27 7.95 1.16 -16.91
C ALA A 27 7.56 0.24 -18.08
N TRP A 28 6.30 -0.17 -18.17
CA TRP A 28 5.78 -0.92 -19.31
C TRP A 28 5.90 -0.13 -20.62
N TRP A 29 5.50 1.14 -20.61
CA TRP A 29 5.56 2.02 -21.78
C TRP A 29 6.99 2.27 -22.27
N PHE A 30 7.96 2.39 -21.35
CA PHE A 30 9.36 2.68 -21.69
C PHE A 30 10.21 1.45 -22.03
N LEU A 31 10.02 0.33 -21.33
CA LEU A 31 10.87 -0.86 -21.46
C LEU A 31 10.23 -2.00 -22.27
N GLY A 32 8.91 -2.09 -22.30
CA GLY A 32 8.17 -3.23 -22.83
C GLY A 32 8.25 -4.49 -21.95
N THR A 33 7.31 -5.43 -22.13
CA THR A 33 7.20 -6.67 -21.31
C THR A 33 8.35 -7.66 -21.50
N GLN A 34 9.11 -7.53 -22.59
CA GLN A 34 10.21 -8.43 -22.93
C GLN A 34 11.51 -8.10 -22.17
N HIS A 35 11.59 -6.92 -21.56
CA HIS A 35 12.77 -6.49 -20.82
C HIS A 35 12.72 -7.03 -19.39
N GLY A 36 13.74 -7.78 -18.95
CA GLY A 36 13.78 -8.34 -17.59
C GLY A 36 13.65 -7.30 -16.47
N ALA A 37 14.09 -6.07 -16.73
CA ALA A 37 13.94 -4.93 -15.82
C ALA A 37 12.47 -4.57 -15.52
N PHE A 38 11.55 -4.77 -16.48
CA PHE A 38 10.11 -4.55 -16.25
C PHE A 38 9.60 -5.47 -15.13
N TRP A 39 9.92 -6.76 -15.20
CA TRP A 39 9.51 -7.73 -14.19
C TRP A 39 10.12 -7.45 -12.82
N ILE A 40 11.37 -6.96 -12.76
CA ILE A 40 11.99 -6.54 -11.50
C ILE A 40 11.21 -5.36 -10.88
N ILE A 41 10.83 -4.37 -11.69
CA ILE A 41 10.03 -3.22 -11.23
C ILE A 41 8.65 -3.69 -10.76
N THR A 42 7.98 -4.59 -11.49
CA THR A 42 6.68 -5.14 -11.11
C THR A 42 6.75 -5.92 -9.80
N VAL A 43 7.73 -6.81 -9.63
CA VAL A 43 7.93 -7.56 -8.38
C VAL A 43 8.25 -6.61 -7.22
N GLY A 44 9.11 -5.62 -7.45
CA GLY A 44 9.42 -4.58 -6.47
C GLY A 44 8.17 -3.80 -6.03
N ALA A 45 7.30 -3.46 -6.98
CA ALA A 45 6.04 -2.77 -6.68
C ALA A 45 5.10 -3.63 -5.83
N VAL A 46 4.93 -4.91 -6.17
CA VAL A 46 4.09 -5.84 -5.37
C VAL A 46 4.65 -6.03 -3.95
N LEU A 47 5.97 -6.15 -3.81
CA LEU A 47 6.61 -6.27 -2.50
C LEU A 47 6.45 -4.99 -1.68
N ALA A 48 6.58 -3.82 -2.31
CA ALA A 48 6.37 -2.53 -1.67
C ALA A 48 4.93 -2.39 -1.19
N GLU A 49 3.95 -2.71 -2.02
CA GLU A 49 2.53 -2.68 -1.64
C GLU A 49 2.25 -3.61 -0.45
N GLY A 50 2.70 -4.88 -0.53
CA GLY A 50 2.53 -5.85 0.55
C GLY A 50 3.22 -5.43 1.86
N TRP A 51 4.39 -4.81 1.78
CA TRP A 51 5.06 -4.25 2.96
C TRP A 51 4.27 -3.09 3.57
N THR A 52 3.74 -2.20 2.73
CA THR A 52 2.94 -1.05 3.16
C THR A 52 1.66 -1.50 3.87
N VAL A 53 0.94 -2.48 3.32
CA VAL A 53 -0.24 -3.10 3.96
C VAL A 53 0.11 -3.64 5.34
N ARG A 54 1.24 -4.35 5.47
CA ARG A 54 1.66 -4.91 6.76
C ARG A 54 1.96 -3.84 7.80
N GLN A 55 2.62 -2.75 7.40
CA GLN A 55 2.91 -1.64 8.33
C GLN A 55 1.62 -0.94 8.75
N LEU A 56 0.74 -0.66 7.79
CA LEU A 56 -0.54 -0.02 8.07
C LEU A 56 -1.43 -0.89 8.97
N ALA A 57 -1.43 -2.20 8.78
CA ALA A 57 -2.14 -3.14 9.66
C ALA A 57 -1.53 -3.19 11.09
N ARG A 58 -0.21 -3.03 11.22
CA ARG A 58 0.46 -2.95 12.53
C ARG A 58 0.10 -1.67 13.26
N GLU A 59 0.16 -0.53 12.58
CA GLU A 59 -0.25 0.77 13.12
C GLU A 59 -1.72 0.72 13.55
N TRP A 60 -2.59 0.22 12.67
CA TRP A 60 -4.02 0.07 12.96
C TRP A 60 -4.29 -0.86 14.14
N GLY A 61 -3.58 -1.99 14.23
CA GLY A 61 -3.68 -2.90 15.37
C GLY A 61 -3.13 -2.32 16.69
N HIS A 62 -2.13 -1.44 16.61
CA HIS A 62 -1.62 -0.71 17.76
C HIS A 62 -2.66 0.30 18.25
N GLU A 63 -3.17 1.16 17.36
CA GLU A 63 -4.21 2.14 17.66
C GLU A 63 -5.47 1.50 18.24
N ALA A 64 -5.93 0.38 17.64
CA ALA A 64 -7.10 -0.36 18.09
C ALA A 64 -6.94 -0.89 19.53
N ARG A 65 -5.73 -1.32 19.93
CA ARG A 65 -5.44 -1.76 21.30
C ARG A 65 -5.45 -0.62 22.32
N PHE A 66 -5.02 0.58 21.94
CA PHE A 66 -5.01 1.74 22.85
C PHE A 66 -6.38 2.42 22.97
N HIS A 67 -7.24 2.34 21.94
CA HIS A 67 -8.56 2.97 21.98
C HIS A 67 -9.70 2.03 22.40
N TRP A 68 -9.48 0.70 22.53
CA TRP A 68 -10.55 -0.24 22.91
C TRP A 68 -11.19 0.03 24.29
N TRP A 69 -10.44 0.65 25.22
CA TRP A 69 -10.92 0.93 26.57
C TRP A 69 -11.73 2.23 26.66
N TRP A 70 -11.57 3.14 25.70
CA TRP A 70 -12.31 4.41 25.62
C TRP A 70 -13.70 4.26 24.97
N LEU A 71 -13.98 3.09 24.39
CA LEU A 71 -15.25 2.74 23.75
C LEU A 71 -16.16 1.85 24.63
N ARG A 72 -15.82 1.65 25.91
CA ARG A 72 -16.69 0.97 26.89
C ARG A 72 -17.51 1.98 27.68
#